data_AF-A0A0W0ZWH1-F1
#
_entry.id   AF-A0A0W0ZWH1-F1
#
_cell.length_a   1.000
_cell.length_b   1.000
_cell.length_c   1.000
_cell.angle_alpha   90.00
_cell.angle_beta   90.00
_cell.angle_gamma   90.00
#
_symmetry.space_group_name_H-M   'P 1'
#
loop_
_entity.id
_entity.type
_entity.pdbx_description
1 polymer ?
#
loop_
_entity_poly.entity_id
_entity_poly.type
_entity_poly.pdbx_seq_one_letter_code
_entity_poly.pdbx_strand_id
1 'polypeptide(L)' 'MALYKRDGIWWTDIYHQGKRIRKSTGTEVRQDAQRVHDQLKLDLWNEKTQKSLKNHGWMQLFDG' A
#
# COMPACT_ATOMS: atom_id res chain seq x y z
N MET A 1 12.46 2.28 -9.14
CA MET A 1 11.17 2.21 -9.86
C MET A 1 10.56 0.84 -9.60
N ALA A 2 9.39 0.81 -8.98
CA ALA A 2 8.71 -0.38 -8.45
C ALA A 2 7.73 -1.02 -9.45
N LEU A 3 7.83 -0.69 -10.74
CA LEU A 3 6.92 -1.15 -11.79
C LEU A 3 7.72 -1.87 -12.86
N TYR A 4 7.34 -3.11 -13.16
CA TYR A 4 7.95 -3.90 -14.24
C TYR A 4 6.86 -4.51 -15.12
N LYS A 5 7.14 -4.66 -16.42
CA LYS A 5 6.21 -5.26 -17.38
C LYS A 5 6.55 -6.75 -17.53
N ARG A 6 5.54 -7.60 -17.42
CA ARG A 6 5.66 -9.05 -17.63
C ARG A 6 4.48 -9.50 -18.47
N ASP A 7 4.77 -10.04 -19.64
CA ASP A 7 3.79 -10.60 -20.56
C ASP A 7 2.67 -9.60 -20.92
N GLY A 8 3.04 -8.41 -21.40
CA GLY A 8 2.05 -7.35 -21.70
C GLY A 8 1.56 -6.59 -20.46
N ILE A 9 1.49 -7.23 -19.30
CA ILE A 9 0.87 -6.67 -18.09
C ILE A 9 1.90 -5.99 -17.19
N TRP A 10 1.54 -4.85 -16.60
CA TRP A 10 2.34 -4.19 -15.58
C TRP A 10 2.17 -4.85 -14.20
N TRP A 11 3.26 -4.89 -13.45
CA TRP A 11 3.31 -5.42 -12.10
C TRP A 11 3.95 -4.38 -11.17
N THR A 12 3.38 -4.24 -9.97
CA THR A 12 3.91 -3.44 -8.88
C THR A 12 4.68 -4.33 -7.90
N ASP A 13 5.84 -3.84 -7.46
CA ASP A 13 6.74 -4.46 -6.50
C ASP A 13 7.17 -3.43 -5.45
N ILE A 14 6.43 -3.38 -4.35
CA ILE A 14 6.60 -2.37 -3.30
C ILE A 14 7.04 -3.06 -2.01
N TYR A 15 8.06 -2.50 -1.37
CA TYR A 15 8.45 -2.88 -0.01
C TYR A 15 7.77 -1.94 0.98
N HIS A 16 6.97 -2.50 1.90
CA HIS A 16 6.28 -1.76 2.94
C HIS A 16 6.41 -2.49 4.28
N GLN A 17 6.93 -1.80 5.30
CA GLN A 17 7.11 -2.34 6.67
C GLN A 17 7.84 -3.70 6.71
N GLY A 18 8.90 -3.87 5.91
CA GLY A 18 9.65 -5.13 5.83
C GLY A 18 8.93 -6.25 5.07
N LYS A 19 7.71 -6.02 4.57
CA LYS A 19 6.99 -6.95 3.70
C LYS A 19 7.12 -6.51 2.25
N ARG A 20 7.34 -7.48 1.35
CA ARG A 20 7.32 -7.27 -0.09
C ARG A 20 5.91 -7.56 -0.61
N ILE A 21 5.32 -6.58 -1.28
CA ILE A 21 3.99 -6.67 -1.89
C ILE A 21 4.18 -6.64 -3.39
N ARG A 22 3.96 -7.79 -4.04
CA ARG A 22 4.02 -7.93 -5.49
C ARG A 22 2.63 -8.21 -6.04
N LYS A 23 2.10 -7.31 -6.86
CA LYS A 23 0.74 -7.41 -7.39
C LYS A 23 0.72 -7.06 -8.88
N SER A 24 -0.08 -7.77 -9.68
CA SER A 24 -0.34 -7.36 -11.06
C SER A 24 -1.25 -6.14 -11.04
N THR A 25 -0.97 -5.13 -11.85
CA THR A 25 -1.89 -4.01 -12.05
C THR A 25 -3.02 -4.38 -13.02
N GLY A 26 -2.90 -5.50 -13.75
CA GLY A 26 -3.92 -6.01 -14.67
C GLY A 26 -4.10 -5.16 -15.93
N THR A 27 -3.22 -4.20 -16.16
CA THR A 27 -3.25 -3.29 -17.30
C THR A 27 -1.92 -3.33 -18.03
N GLU A 28 -1.98 -3.17 -19.34
CA GLU A 28 -0.81 -3.00 -20.22
C GLU A 28 -0.43 -1.52 -20.39
N VAL A 29 -1.33 -0.62 -19.97
CA VAL A 29 -1.16 0.82 -20.06
C VAL A 29 -0.35 1.32 -18.86
N ARG A 30 0.79 1.94 -19.16
CA ARG A 30 1.73 2.43 -18.13
C ARG A 30 1.09 3.47 -17.20
N GLN A 31 0.26 4.35 -17.75
CA GLN A 31 -0.42 5.40 -16.97
C GLN A 31 -1.40 4.81 -15.96
N ASP A 32 -2.17 3.80 -16.36
CA ASP A 32 -3.08 3.09 -15.45
C ASP A 32 -2.30 2.31 -14.39
N ALA A 33 -1.19 1.68 -14.78
CA ALA A 33 -0.30 0.99 -13.84
C ALA A 33 0.27 1.95 -12.78
N GLN A 34 0.61 3.18 -13.19
CA GLN A 34 1.05 4.24 -12.28
C GLN A 34 -0.08 4.67 -11.34
N ARG A 35 -1.31 4.86 -11.85
CA ARG A 35 -2.47 5.18 -11.01
C ARG A 35 -2.73 4.10 -9.95
N VAL A 36 -2.66 2.82 -10.33
CA VAL A 36 -2.81 1.69 -9.41
C VAL A 36 -1.69 1.68 -8.36
N HIS A 37 -0.46 1.95 -8.76
CA HIS A 37 0.67 2.07 -7.83
C HIS A 37 0.45 3.19 -6.81
N ASP A 38 0.01 4.37 -7.25
CA ASP A 38 -0.17 5.53 -6.39
C ASP A 38 -1.32 5.31 -5.40
N GLN A 39 -2.42 4.71 -5.85
CA GLN A 39 -3.51 4.29 -4.98
C GLN A 39 -3.04 3.27 -3.93
N LEU A 40 -2.30 2.23 -4.35
CA LEU A 40 -1.78 1.22 -3.42
C LEU A 40 -0.87 1.84 -2.36
N LYS A 41 -0.04 2.82 -2.76
CA LYS A 41 0.86 3.52 -1.84
C LYS A 41 0.08 4.36 -0.83
N LEU A 42 -1.00 5.02 -1.26
CA LEU A 42 -1.90 5.77 -0.39
C LEU A 42 -2.58 4.85 0.63
N ASP A 43 -3.11 3.72 0.18
CA ASP A 43 -3.76 2.73 1.04
C ASP A 43 -2.78 2.19 2.10
N LEU A 44 -1.54 1.86 1.70
CA LEU A 44 -0.49 1.41 2.61
C LEU A 44 -0.06 2.50 3.61
N TRP A 45 -0.02 3.76 3.17
CA TRP A 45 0.24 4.90 4.05
C TRP A 45 -0.86 5.07 5.10
N ASN A 46 -2.12 4.95 4.68
CA ASN A 46 -3.27 5.03 5.56
C ASN A 46 -3.28 3.87 6.57
N GLU A 47 -3.00 2.63 6.14
CA GLU A 47 -2.89 1.48 7.06
C GLU A 47 -1.82 1.70 8.13
N LYS A 48 -0.64 2.22 7.73
CA LYS A 48 0.44 2.55 8.67
C LYS A 48 0.00 3.57 9.71
N THR A 49 -0.66 4.65 9.26
CA THR A 49 -1.09 5.75 10.13
C THR A 49 -2.23 5.30 11.05
N GLN A 50 -3.14 4.45 10.56
CA GLN A 50 -4.18 3.86 11.40
C GLN A 50 -3.62 2.92 12.46
N LYS A 51 -2.62 2.08 12.14
CA LYS A 51 -1.93 1.25 13.13
C LYS A 51 -1.21 2.07 14.20
N SER A 52 -0.59 3.21 13.85
CA SER A 52 0.03 4.07 14.86
C SER A 52 -1.00 4.70 15.79
N LEU A 53 -2.19 5.06 15.29
CA LEU A 53 -3.27 5.58 16.12
C LEU A 53 -3.85 4.52 17.06
N LYS A 54 -4.00 3.27 16.59
CA LYS A 54 -4.53 2.17 17.40
C LYS A 54 -3.61 1.72 18.55
N ASN A 55 -2.30 2.00 18.43
CA ASN A 55 -1.32 1.67 19.47
C ASN A 55 -1.23 2.74 20.58
N HIS A 56 -1.89 3.89 20.43
CA HIS A 56 -2.04 4.86 21.49
C HIS A 56 -3.42 4.69 22.15
N GLY A 57 -3.54 3.63 22.95
CA GLY A 57 -4.69 3.40 23.83
C GLY A 57 -4.71 4.43 24.96
N TRP A 58 -5.17 5.65 24.67
CA TRP A 58 -5.46 6.69 25.66
C TRP A 58 -6.89 6.58 26.23
N MET A 59 -7.42 5.37 26.37
CA MET A 59 -8.80 5.18 26.84
C MET A 59 -8.92 3.96 27.74
N GLN A 60 -8.26 4.03 28.90
CA GLN A 60 -8.57 3.19 30.06
C GLN A 60 -8.41 4.01 31.35
N LEU A 61 -9.13 5.13 31.50
CA LEU A 61 -9.18 5.87 32.78
C LEU A 61 -10.51 6.65 32.95
N PHE A 62 -11.65 6.04 32.66
CA PHE A 62 -12.96 6.57 33.08
C PHE A 62 -13.89 5.41 33.42
N ASP A 63 -13.57 4.72 34.52
CA ASP A 63 -14.52 3.89 35.25
C ASP A 63 -14.30 4.19 36.73
N GLY A 64 -15.04 5.18 37.23
CA GLY A 64 -15.02 5.70 38.60
C GLY A 64 -16.40 6.17 38.97
#